data_AF-A0A2V7QHK5-F1
#
_entry.id   AF-A0A2V7QHK5-F1
#
_cell.length_a   1.000
_cell.length_b   1.000
_cell.length_c   1.000
_cell.angle_alpha   90.00
_cell.angle_beta   90.00
_cell.angle_gamma   90.00
#
_symmetry.space_group_name_H-M   'P 1'
#
loop_
_entity.id
_entity.type
_entity.pdbx_description
1 polymer ?
#
loop_
_entity_poly.entity_id
_entity_poly.type
_entity_poly.pdbx_seq_one_letter_code
_entity_poly.pdbx_strand_id
1 'polypeptide(L)' 'KAITKVFDLTPRGIINALDLRKPIYSPTSSYGHFGRTPKKNGKGTLFTWERLDRVAELRKAVDGR' A
#
# COMPACT_ATOMS: atom_id res chain seq x y z
N LYS A 1 -5.65 -17.67 5.58
CA LYS A 1 -4.32 -17.43 6.21
C LYS A 1 -3.33 -16.66 5.31
N ALA A 2 -3.52 -16.58 3.98
CA ALA A 2 -2.56 -15.87 3.10
C ALA A 2 -2.36 -14.38 3.46
N ILE A 3 -3.43 -13.67 3.85
CA ILE A 3 -3.36 -12.25 4.22
C ILE A 3 -2.34 -12.00 5.34
N THR A 4 -2.48 -12.65 6.50
CA THR A 4 -1.56 -12.47 7.62
C THR A 4 -0.16 -13.03 7.39
N LYS A 5 0.05 -13.83 6.33
CA LYS A 5 1.38 -14.28 5.90
C LYS A 5 2.10 -13.23 5.04
N VAL A 6 1.35 -12.43 4.28
CA VAL A 6 1.90 -11.47 3.29
C VAL A 6 1.89 -10.04 3.84
N PHE A 7 0.92 -9.71 4.69
CA PHE A 7 0.74 -8.36 5.23
C PHE A 7 0.89 -8.37 6.75
N ASP A 8 1.81 -7.52 7.25
CA ASP A 8 1.83 -7.12 8.65
C ASP A 8 0.75 -6.05 8.89
N LEU A 9 -0.33 -6.46 9.54
CA LEU A 9 -1.50 -5.61 9.81
C LEU A 9 -1.38 -4.81 11.11
N THR A 10 -0.22 -4.84 11.79
CA THR A 10 0.01 -3.93 12.91
C THR A 10 0.08 -2.48 12.41
N PRO A 11 -0.23 -1.47 13.25
CA PRO A 11 -0.10 -0.07 12.85
C PRO A 11 1.31 0.28 12.32
N ARG A 12 2.35 -0.34 12.91
CA ARG A 12 3.73 -0.17 12.46
C ARG A 12 3.96 -0.81 11.09
N GLY A 13 3.48 -2.04 10.89
CA GLY A 13 3.56 -2.75 9.61
C GLY A 13 2.92 -1.96 8.47
N ILE A 14 1.71 -1.44 8.69
CA ILE A 14 0.99 -0.62 7.70
C ILE A 14 1.77 0.65 7.36
N ILE A 15 2.25 1.39 8.36
CA ILE A 15 3.04 2.60 8.15
C ILE A 15 4.28 2.32 7.32
N ASN A 16 4.99 1.22 7.63
CA ASN A 16 6.22 0.85 6.95
C ASN A 16 5.96 0.37 5.51
N ALA A 17 4.97 -0.50 5.30
CA ALA A 17 4.64 -1.04 3.98
C ALA A 17 4.16 0.03 2.99
N LEU A 18 3.44 1.04 3.50
CA LEU A 18 2.84 2.09 2.69
C LEU A 18 3.63 3.41 2.73
N ASP A 19 4.78 3.47 3.41
CA ASP A 19 5.61 4.68 3.59
C ASP A 19 4.80 5.93 4.03
N LEU A 20 3.95 5.76 5.04
CA LEU A 20 2.93 6.77 5.41
C LEU A 20 3.49 7.99 6.14
N ARG A 21 4.75 7.97 6.59
CA ARG A 21 5.38 9.09 7.31
C ARG A 21 5.97 10.14 6.35
N LYS A 22 5.18 10.53 5.36
CA LYS A 22 5.52 11.47 4.30
C LYS A 22 4.36 12.44 4.06
N PRO A 23 4.61 13.66 3.57
CA PRO A 23 3.55 14.61 3.25
C PRO A 23 2.88 14.26 1.91
N ILE A 24 2.08 13.19 1.92
CA ILE A 24 1.41 12.62 0.73
C ILE A 24 -0.12 12.79 0.75
N TYR A 25 -0.67 13.45 1.77
CA TYR A 25 -2.11 13.46 2.05
C TYR A 25 -2.92 14.58 1.37
N SER A 26 -2.29 15.72 1.03
CA SER A 26 -3.04 16.84 0.43
C SER A 26 -3.82 16.45 -0.84
N PRO A 27 -3.29 15.63 -1.76
CA PRO A 27 -4.07 15.18 -2.91
C PRO A 27 -5.30 14.32 -2.58
N THR A 28 -5.36 13.68 -1.40
CA THR A 28 -6.48 12.80 -1.03
C THR A 28 -7.72 13.55 -0.57
N SER A 29 -7.64 14.86 -0.29
CA SER A 29 -8.76 15.66 0.23
C SER A 29 -9.84 15.99 -0.81
N SER A 30 -9.61 15.66 -2.08
CA SER A 30 -10.57 15.82 -3.16
C SER A 30 -10.49 14.64 -4.14
N TYR A 31 -11.61 14.37 -4.80
CA TYR A 31 -11.77 13.28 -5.79
C TYR A 31 -11.51 11.87 -5.22
N GLY A 32 -11.59 11.70 -3.91
CA GLY A 32 -11.47 10.42 -3.22
C GLY A 32 -10.04 9.94 -2.94
N HIS A 33 -9.96 8.98 -2.01
CA HIS A 33 -8.71 8.37 -1.55
C HIS A 33 -8.26 7.18 -2.42
N PHE A 34 -9.19 6.53 -3.12
CA PHE A 34 -8.96 5.26 -3.82
C PHE A 34 -9.18 5.38 -5.35
N GLY A 35 -8.66 4.40 -6.10
CA GLY A 35 -8.82 4.31 -7.56
C GLY A 35 -7.92 5.27 -8.34
N ARG A 36 -6.83 5.73 -7.73
CA ARG A 36 -5.91 6.73 -8.30
C ARG A 36 -4.53 6.12 -8.50
N THR A 37 -3.87 6.44 -9.61
CA THR A 37 -2.56 5.86 -9.93
C THR A 37 -1.47 6.33 -8.97
N PRO A 38 -0.67 5.42 -8.37
CA PRO A 38 0.50 5.79 -7.59
C PRO A 38 1.47 6.66 -8.39
N LYS A 39 1.94 7.76 -7.79
CA LYS A 39 2.84 8.71 -8.47
C LYS A 39 3.84 9.31 -7.49
N LYS A 40 5.10 9.45 -7.92
CA LYS A 40 6.10 10.19 -7.14
C LYS A 40 5.82 11.69 -7.17
N ASN A 41 5.95 12.33 -6.02
CA ASN A 41 6.10 13.77 -5.90
C ASN A 41 7.49 14.08 -5.29
N GLY A 42 7.84 15.36 -5.17
CA GLY A 42 9.12 15.77 -4.57
C GLY A 42 9.28 15.43 -3.07
N LYS A 43 8.30 14.75 -2.45
CA LYS A 43 8.28 14.44 -1.01
C LYS A 43 7.97 12.97 -0.69
N GLY A 44 7.72 12.12 -1.69
CA GLY A 44 7.32 10.72 -1.51
C GLY A 44 6.52 10.15 -2.67
N THR A 45 5.87 9.01 -2.45
CA THR A 45 4.95 8.38 -3.42
C THR A 45 3.52 8.61 -2.94
N LEU A 46 2.68 9.23 -3.76
CA LEU A 46 1.25 9.37 -3.52
C LEU A 46 0.54 8.03 -3.72
N PHE A 47 -0.55 7.81 -2.98
CA PHE A 47 -1.46 6.66 -3.13
C PHE A 47 -0.74 5.30 -3.07
N THR A 48 0.14 5.12 -2.10
CA THR A 48 0.94 3.90 -1.94
C THR A 48 0.11 2.62 -1.76
N TRP A 49 -1.11 2.75 -1.25
CA TRP A 49 -2.09 1.66 -1.10
C TRP A 49 -2.70 1.18 -2.42
N GLU A 50 -2.54 1.94 -3.51
CA GLU A 50 -3.01 1.56 -4.85
C GLU A 50 -1.95 0.73 -5.62
N ARG A 51 -0.78 0.45 -5.02
CA ARG A 51 0.24 -0.41 -5.63
C ARG A 51 -0.20 -1.87 -5.59
N LEU A 52 0.14 -2.60 -6.65
CA LEU A 52 -0.10 -4.05 -6.78
C LEU A 52 1.20 -4.86 -6.56
N ASP A 53 2.10 -4.35 -5.72
CA ASP A 53 3.43 -4.89 -5.47
C ASP A 53 3.46 -6.19 -4.64
N ARG A 54 2.31 -6.61 -4.08
CA ARG A 54 2.16 -7.85 -3.30
C ARG A 54 1.40 -8.97 -4.03
N VAL A 55 1.04 -8.79 -5.31
CA VAL A 55 0.27 -9.79 -6.07
C VAL A 55 1.01 -11.13 -6.17
N ALA A 56 2.33 -11.12 -6.45
CA ALA A 56 3.11 -12.35 -6.57
C ALA A 56 3.21 -13.10 -5.22
N GLU A 57 3.45 -12.38 -4.12
CA GLU A 57 3.49 -12.94 -2.77
C GLU A 57 2.15 -13.55 -2.37
N LEU A 58 1.04 -12.86 -2.70
CA LEU A 58 -0.31 -13.37 -2.48
C LEU A 58 -0.61 -14.63 -3.27
N ARG A 59 -0.29 -14.66 -4.57
CA ARG A 59 -0.47 -15.86 -5.41
C ARG A 59 0.27 -17.05 -4.80
N LYS A 60 1.57 -16.89 -4.50
CA LYS A 60 2.37 -17.93 -3.86
C LYS A 60 1.77 -18.41 -2.53
N ALA A 61 1.25 -17.50 -1.71
CA ALA A 61 0.65 -17.85 -0.42
C ALA A 61 -0.72 -18.55 -0.52
N VAL A 62 -1.39 -18.46 -1.67
CA VAL A 62 -2.64 -19.15 -1.99
C VAL A 62 -2.38 -20.49 -2.68
N ASP A 63 -1.46 -20.51 -3.64
CA ASP A 63 -1.11 -21.69 -4.46
C ASP A 63 -0.27 -22.72 -3.69
N GLY A 64 0.51 -22.28 -2.70
CA GLY A 64 1.25 -23.18 -1.79
C GLY A 64 0.38 -23.84 -0.72
N ARG A 65 -0.88 -24.17 -1.06
CA ARG A 65 -1.80 -24.97 -0.26
C ARG A 65 -1.74 -26.42 -0.66
#